data_AF-A0A2H6FAC1-F1
#
_entry.id   AF-A0A2H6FAC1-F1
#
_cell.length_a   1.000
_cell.length_b   1.000
_cell.length_c   1.000
_cell.angle_alpha   90.00
_cell.angle_beta   90.00
_cell.angle_gamma   90.00
#
_symmetry.space_group_name_H-M   'P 1'
#
loop_
_entity.id
_entity.type
_entity.pdbx_description
1 polymer ?
#
loop_
_entity_poly.entity_id
_entity_poly.type
_entity_poly.pdbx_seq_one_letter_code
_entity_poly.pdbx_strand_id
1 'polypeptide(L)'
;MRKNHIFHVVVKEIRKIYPGECFDLYKKKINAFLETTKGRDAYRQVAYSLKLMKEIPNSADRFSRYINHISTKYKRRYALMDEIKGL
;
A
#
# COMPACT_ATOMS: atom_id res chain seq x y z
N MET A 1 14.31 -6.95 12.26
CA MET A 1 13.66 -8.20 12.74
C MET A 1 13.22 -9.04 11.55
N ARG A 2 13.90 -10.16 11.26
CA ARG A 2 13.43 -11.14 10.27
C ARG A 2 12.33 -11.98 10.92
N LYS A 3 11.06 -11.72 10.60
CA LYS A 3 9.95 -12.58 11.04
C LYS A 3 9.62 -13.57 9.91
N ASN A 4 10.25 -14.74 9.95
CA ASN A 4 9.76 -15.95 9.30
C ASN A 4 8.49 -16.44 10.02
N HIS A 5 7.43 -15.62 10.01
CA HIS A 5 6.13 -15.99 10.56
C HIS A 5 5.34 -16.68 9.44
N ILE A 6 4.76 -17.85 9.71
CA ILE A 6 3.96 -18.63 8.74
C ILE A 6 2.94 -17.75 8.01
N PHE A 7 2.37 -16.77 8.71
CA PHE A 7 1.48 -15.76 8.12
C PHE A 7 2.08 -15.03 6.91
N HIS A 8 3.34 -14.60 6.98
CA HIS A 8 3.98 -13.90 5.86
C HIS A 8 4.14 -14.81 4.64
N VAL A 9 4.46 -16.08 4.87
CA VAL A 9 4.57 -17.07 3.79
C VAL A 9 3.19 -17.29 3.15
N VAL A 10 2.16 -17.50 3.96
CA VAL A 10 0.78 -17.66 3.49
C VAL A 10 0.32 -16.44 2.69
N VAL A 11 0.52 -15.23 3.20
CA VAL A 11 0.14 -13.98 2.50
C VAL A 11 0.89 -13.85 1.18
N LYS A 12 2.18 -14.22 1.12
CA LYS A 12 2.96 -14.20 -0.11
C LYS A 12 2.39 -15.15 -1.16
N GLU A 13 1.97 -16.36 -0.77
CA GLU A 13 1.34 -17.31 -1.69
C GLU A 13 -0.04 -16.83 -2.14
N ILE A 14 -0.86 -16.29 -1.24
CA ILE A 14 -2.18 -15.73 -1.60
C ILE A 14 -2.03 -14.63 -2.66
N ARG A 15 -1.03 -13.74 -2.53
CA ARG A 15 -0.78 -12.68 -3.53
C ARG A 15 -0.39 -13.22 -4.90
N LYS A 16 0.19 -14.43 -4.98
CA LYS A 16 0.50 -15.08 -6.26
C LYS A 16 -0.74 -15.70 -6.89
N ILE A 17 -1.60 -16.30 -6.08
CA ILE A 17 -2.81 -16.99 -6.55
C ILE A 17 -3.91 -15.98 -6.93
N TYR A 18 -4.06 -14.92 -6.13
CA TYR A 18 -5.11 -13.90 -6.27
C TYR A 18 -4.54 -12.47 -6.30
N PRO A 19 -3.70 -12.13 -7.30
CA PRO A 19 -3.01 -10.84 -7.34
C PRO A 19 -3.98 -9.66 -7.49
N GLY A 20 -5.03 -9.81 -8.30
CA GLY A 20 -6.00 -8.75 -8.55
C GLY A 20 -6.80 -8.40 -7.30
N GLU A 21 -7.36 -9.42 -6.67
CA GLU A 21 -8.17 -9.32 -5.46
C GLU A 21 -7.36 -8.76 -4.29
N CYS A 22 -6.10 -9.21 -4.14
CA CYS A 22 -5.19 -8.66 -3.16
C CYS A 22 -4.95 -7.16 -3.40
N PHE A 23 -4.70 -6.77 -4.65
CA PHE A 23 -4.46 -5.37 -5.00
C PHE A 23 -5.67 -4.50 -4.68
N ASP A 24 -6.88 -4.95 -5.07
CA ASP A 24 -8.11 -4.22 -4.82
C ASP A 24 -8.46 -4.13 -3.33
N LEU A 25 -8.15 -5.18 -2.56
CA LEU A 25 -8.31 -5.16 -1.10
C LEU A 25 -7.37 -4.14 -0.44
N TYR A 26 -6.08 -4.14 -0.82
CA TYR A 26 -5.12 -3.13 -0.33
C TYR A 26 -5.62 -1.71 -0.65
N LYS A 27 -5.98 -1.46 -1.91
CA LYS A 27 -6.50 -0.17 -2.37
C LYS A 27 -7.71 0.28 -1.55
N LYS A 28 -8.69 -0.61 -1.35
CA LYS A 28 -9.91 -0.32 -0.57
C LYS A 28 -9.56 0.06 0.88
N LYS A 29 -8.69 -0.71 1.54
CA LYS A 29 -8.32 -0.48 2.94
C LYS A 29 -7.49 0.79 3.12
N ILE A 30 -6.52 1.03 2.25
CA ILE A 30 -5.70 2.26 2.26
C ILE A 30 -6.57 3.49 2.03
N ASN A 31 -7.48 3.44 1.05
CA ASN A 31 -8.39 4.55 0.78
C ASN A 31 -9.25 4.88 2.00
N ALA A 32 -9.91 3.89 2.60
CA ALA A 32 -10.73 4.10 3.79
C ALA A 32 -9.91 4.68 4.94
N PHE A 33 -8.70 4.16 5.17
CA PHE A 33 -7.84 4.64 6.24
C PHE A 33 -7.35 6.08 6.03
N LEU A 34 -7.05 6.47 4.80
CA LEU A 34 -6.66 7.85 4.47
C LEU A 34 -7.85 8.84 4.56
N GLU A 35 -9.08 8.41 4.34
CA GLU A 35 -10.26 9.25 4.54
C GLU A 35 -10.47 9.59 6.02
N THR A 36 -10.35 8.59 6.90
CA THR A 36 -10.69 8.75 8.33
C THR A 36 -9.53 9.21 9.20
N THR A 37 -8.28 8.99 8.77
CA THR A 37 -7.11 9.16 9.63
C THR A 37 -6.11 10.16 9.06
N LYS A 38 -5.55 10.98 9.95
CA LYS A 38 -4.47 11.92 9.67
C LYS A 38 -3.34 11.74 10.69
N GLY A 39 -2.14 12.16 10.32
CA GLY A 39 -0.96 12.12 11.20
C GLY A 39 0.13 11.20 10.68
N ARG A 40 1.38 11.47 11.09
CA ARG A 40 2.56 10.83 10.51
C ARG A 40 2.61 9.32 10.75
N ASP A 41 2.19 8.86 11.93
CA ASP A 41 2.18 7.43 12.23
C ASP A 41 1.15 6.66 11.39
N ALA A 42 0.01 7.28 11.10
CA ALA A 42 -0.95 6.72 10.14
C ALA A 42 -0.35 6.66 8.73
N TYR A 43 0.36 7.71 8.30
CA TYR A 43 0.98 7.74 6.98
C TYR A 43 2.12 6.73 6.83
N ARG A 44 2.89 6.46 7.90
CA ARG A 44 3.88 5.37 7.93
C ARG A 44 3.24 4.00 7.71
N GLN A 45 2.09 3.75 8.33
CA GLN A 45 1.34 2.49 8.12
C GLN A 45 0.84 2.37 6.67
N VAL A 46 0.41 3.48 6.08
CA VAL A 46 0.03 3.52 4.66
C VAL A 46 1.22 3.23 3.76
N ALA A 47 2.37 3.89 3.98
CA ALA A 47 3.59 3.66 3.21
C ALA A 47 4.07 2.20 3.32
N TYR A 48 4.01 1.61 4.52
CA TYR A 48 4.28 0.19 4.71
C TYR A 48 3.34 -0.71 3.90
N SER A 49 2.03 -0.42 3.94
CA SER A 49 1.03 -1.17 3.18
C SER A 49 1.24 -1.04 1.66
N LEU A 50 1.62 0.15 1.18
CA LEU A 50 1.95 0.39 -0.22
C LEU A 50 3.20 -0.38 -0.66
N LYS A 51 4.23 -0.48 0.19
CA LYS A 51 5.41 -1.34 -0.08
C LYS A 51 5.00 -2.79 -0.30
N LEU A 52 4.13 -3.32 0.57
CA LEU A 52 3.61 -4.68 0.43
C LEU A 52 2.74 -4.85 -0.83
N MET A 53 1.96 -3.84 -1.17
CA MET A 53 1.12 -3.82 -2.38
C MET A 53 1.97 -3.83 -3.66
N LYS A 54 3.13 -3.16 -3.66
CA LYS A 54 4.09 -3.16 -4.78
C LYS A 54 4.67 -4.54 -5.09
N GLU A 55 4.73 -5.43 -4.09
CA GLU A 55 5.22 -6.81 -4.24
C GLU A 55 4.22 -7.75 -4.92
N ILE A 56 2.99 -7.30 -5.20
CA ILE A 56 1.98 -8.13 -5.86
C ILE A 56 2.40 -8.38 -7.32
N PRO A 57 2.46 -9.64 -7.80
CA PRO A 57 2.82 -9.95 -9.18
C PRO A 57 1.92 -9.24 -10.21
N ASN A 58 2.49 -8.88 -11.36
CA ASN A 58 1.77 -8.29 -12.50
C ASN A 58 0.98 -7.01 -12.17
N SER A 59 1.38 -6.27 -11.13
CA SER A 59 0.64 -5.10 -10.64
C SER A 59 1.34 -3.74 -10.86
N ALA A 60 2.53 -3.71 -11.48
CA ALA A 60 3.37 -2.52 -11.55
C ALA A 60 2.67 -1.28 -12.16
N ASP A 61 1.98 -1.43 -13.30
CA ASP A 61 1.23 -0.33 -13.92
C ASP A 61 0.06 0.13 -13.04
N ARG A 62 -0.72 -0.82 -12.50
CA ARG A 62 -1.82 -0.50 -11.56
C ARG A 62 -1.31 0.23 -10.34
N PHE A 63 -0.16 -0.21 -9.80
CA PHE A 63 0.48 0.39 -8.63
C PHE A 63 0.93 1.82 -8.91
N SER A 64 1.62 2.06 -10.03
CA SER A 64 2.04 3.40 -10.45
C SER A 64 0.87 4.37 -10.58
N ARG A 65 -0.20 3.95 -11.27
CA ARG A 65 -1.43 4.75 -11.38
C ARG A 65 -2.05 5.05 -10.02
N TYR A 66 -2.00 4.10 -9.10
CA TYR A 66 -2.56 4.28 -7.76
C TYR A 66 -1.73 5.23 -6.89
N ILE A 67 -0.40 5.14 -6.93
CA ILE A 67 0.49 6.10 -6.26
C ILE A 67 0.22 7.52 -6.78
N ASN A 68 0.14 7.69 -8.10
CA ASN A 68 -0.20 8.98 -8.69
C ASN A 68 -1.56 9.50 -8.21
N HIS A 69 -2.58 8.63 -8.13
CA HIS A 69 -3.87 9.00 -7.58
C HIS A 69 -3.79 9.49 -6.13
N ILE A 70 -3.06 8.79 -5.26
CA ILE A 70 -2.83 9.19 -3.86
C ILE A 70 -2.13 10.55 -3.83
N SER A 71 -1.05 10.71 -4.58
CA SER A 71 -0.26 11.94 -4.64
C SER A 71 -1.09 13.14 -5.13
N THR A 72 -1.96 12.95 -6.12
CA THR A 72 -2.84 14.01 -6.61
C THR A 72 -3.94 14.34 -5.60
N LYS A 73 -4.66 13.32 -5.10
CA LYS A 73 -5.81 13.50 -4.19
C LYS A 73 -5.38 14.12 -2.86
N TYR A 74 -4.24 13.69 -2.33
CA TYR A 74 -3.75 14.09 -1.01
C TYR A 74 -2.54 15.02 -1.08
N LYS A 75 -2.34 15.75 -2.18
CA LYS A 75 -1.17 16.63 -2.42
C LYS A 75 -0.84 17.62 -1.30
N ARG A 76 -1.84 18.03 -0.51
CA ARG A 76 -1.68 18.96 0.64
C ARG A 76 -1.26 18.27 1.94
N ARG A 77 -1.22 16.93 1.98
CA ARG A 77 -0.76 16.15 3.13
C ARG A 77 0.74 15.90 2.98
N TYR A 78 1.56 16.94 3.22
CA TYR A 78 3.01 16.89 2.98
C TYR A 78 3.72 15.73 3.68
N ALA A 79 3.35 15.43 4.93
CA ALA A 79 3.91 14.28 5.64
C ALA A 79 3.57 12.94 4.96
N LEU A 80 2.39 12.80 4.35
CA LEU A 80 2.07 11.60 3.56
C LEU A 80 2.96 11.54 2.31
N MET A 81 3.14 12.68 1.62
CA MET A 81 3.98 12.75 0.42
C MET A 81 5.43 12.37 0.73
N ASP A 82 5.94 12.78 1.89
CA ASP A 82 7.27 12.40 2.37
C ASP A 82 7.38 10.88 2.59
N GLU A 83 6.41 10.27 3.28
CA GLU A 83 6.42 8.83 3.58
C GLU A 83 6.27 7.94 2.34
N ILE A 84 5.56 8.40 1.29
CA ILE A 84 5.37 7.62 0.05
C ILE A 84 6.36 7.98 -1.07
N LYS A 85 7.26 8.93 -0.82
CA LYS A 85 8.26 9.36 -1.80
C LYS A 85 9.17 8.19 -2.16
N GLY A 86 9.30 7.90 -3.46
CA GLY A 86 10.16 6.82 -3.97
C GLY A 86 9.57 5.42 -3.91
N LEU A 87 8.28 5.29 -3.56
CA LEU A 87 7.51 4.06 -3.79
C LEU A 87 7.13 3.93 -5.27
#